data_AF-A0A944XWJ0-F1
#
_entry.id   AF-A0A944XWJ0-F1
#
_cell.length_a   1.000
_cell.length_b   1.000
_cell.length_c   1.000
_cell.angle_alpha   90.00
_cell.angle_beta   90.00
_cell.angle_gamma   90.00
#
_symmetry.space_group_name_H-M   'P 1'
#
loop_
_entity.id
_entity.type
_entity.pdbx_description
1 polymer ?
#
loop_
_entity_poly.entity_id
_entity_poly.type
_entity_poly.pdbx_seq_one_letter_code
_entity_poly.pdbx_strand_id
1 'polypeptide(L)'
;MPLLMVLTVLAGCTAVASAPGAVPPLAGLEGLTVIGTDKTLADHYVSFATGKNCSTVRKNIGLTYCEEDEVGVQDEVFCYRTLGRVNCYTVPAPHGESQPSVGHIPASAPPPR
;
A
#
# COMPACT_ATOMS: atom_id res chain seq x y z
N MET A 1 32.59 30.86 13.13
CA MET A 1 32.00 29.65 13.73
C MET A 1 30.72 29.14 13.05
N PRO A 2 29.89 29.91 12.32
CA PRO A 2 28.79 29.31 11.53
C PRO A 2 29.27 28.77 10.18
N LEU A 3 30.31 29.40 9.59
CA LEU A 3 30.87 29.00 8.29
C LEU A 3 31.53 27.61 8.33
N LEU A 4 32.12 27.23 9.47
CA LEU A 4 32.76 25.93 9.65
C LEU A 4 31.73 24.79 9.74
N MET A 5 30.57 25.02 10.37
CA MET A 5 29.46 24.06 10.40
C MET A 5 28.83 23.87 9.01
N VAL A 6 28.69 24.94 8.23
CA VAL A 6 28.15 24.87 6.87
C VAL A 6 29.07 24.04 5.96
N LEU A 7 30.40 24.18 6.09
CA LEU A 7 31.36 23.38 5.31
C LEU A 7 31.33 21.89 5.69
N THR A 8 31.11 21.54 6.96
CA THR A 8 31.00 20.13 7.39
C THR A 8 29.73 19.47 6.89
N VAL A 9 28.61 20.21 6.79
CA VAL A 9 27.34 19.70 6.24
C VAL A 9 27.45 19.49 4.72
N LEU A 10 28.14 20.38 4.01
CA LEU A 10 28.34 20.27 2.56
C LEU A 10 29.28 19.12 2.17
N ALA A 11 30.28 18.81 3.00
CA ALA A 11 31.18 17.67 2.78
C ALA A 11 30.46 16.30 2.90
N GLY A 12 29.33 16.23 3.61
CA GLY A 12 28.50 15.03 3.67
C GLY A 12 27.85 14.69 2.33
N CYS A 13 27.53 15.70 1.50
CA CYS A 13 26.93 15.49 0.18
C CYS A 13 27.91 14.97 -0.88
N THR A 14 29.23 15.15 -0.71
CA THR A 14 30.22 14.62 -1.66
C THR A 14 30.66 13.20 -1.33
N ALA A 15 30.44 12.74 -0.09
CA ALA A 15 30.68 11.35 0.33
C ALA A 15 29.71 10.36 -0.32
N VAL A 16 28.53 10.81 -0.78
CA VAL A 16 27.59 10.00 -1.57
C VAL A 16 27.85 10.05 -3.07
N ALA A 17 28.77 10.91 -3.54
CA ALA A 17 28.95 11.23 -4.96
C ALA A 17 30.35 10.88 -5.52
N SER A 18 31.20 10.17 -4.79
CA SER A 18 32.59 9.91 -5.25
C SER A 18 33.01 8.44 -5.14
N ALA A 19 32.40 7.60 -5.99
CA ALA A 19 33.13 6.58 -6.76
C ALA A 19 32.18 5.95 -7.80
N PRO A 20 32.54 5.94 -9.10
CA PRO A 20 31.85 5.10 -10.07
C PRO A 20 32.20 3.64 -9.75
N GLY A 21 31.33 2.97 -8.99
CA GLY A 21 31.46 1.54 -8.65
C GLY A 21 31.48 1.21 -7.16
N ALA A 22 31.52 2.18 -6.25
CA ALA A 22 31.29 1.90 -4.83
C ALA A 22 29.79 1.98 -4.55
N VAL A 23 29.14 0.83 -4.34
CA VAL A 23 27.85 0.82 -3.65
C VAL A 23 28.05 1.50 -2.30
N PRO A 24 27.28 2.55 -1.96
CA PRO A 24 27.34 3.15 -0.64
C PRO A 24 27.20 2.04 0.41
N PRO A 25 27.96 2.06 1.52
CA PRO A 25 27.87 1.01 2.55
C PRO A 25 26.42 0.83 3.06
N LEU A 26 25.65 1.92 3.04
CA LEU A 26 24.21 1.92 3.31
C LEU A 26 23.43 1.09 2.28
N ALA A 27 23.74 1.17 0.99
CA ALA A 27 23.06 0.38 -0.05
C ALA A 27 23.25 -1.14 0.12
N GLY A 28 24.39 -1.58 0.66
CA GLY A 28 24.61 -2.99 1.01
C GLY A 28 23.72 -3.46 2.17
N LEU A 29 23.57 -2.61 3.20
CA LEU A 29 22.68 -2.87 4.34
C LEU A 29 21.20 -2.86 3.92
N GLU A 30 20.79 -1.88 3.12
CA GLU A 30 19.45 -1.82 2.53
C GLU A 30 19.14 -3.08 1.70
N GLY A 31 20.11 -3.55 0.91
CA GLY A 31 19.98 -4.79 0.14
C GLY A 31 19.72 -6.00 1.04
N LEU A 32 20.44 -6.14 2.15
CA LEU A 32 20.25 -7.25 3.09
C LEU A 32 18.88 -7.21 3.77
N THR A 33 18.41 -6.03 4.20
CA THR A 33 17.08 -5.93 4.83
C THR A 33 15.97 -6.20 3.83
N VAL A 34 16.14 -5.76 2.58
CA VAL A 34 15.20 -6.04 1.50
C VAL A 34 15.17 -7.54 1.20
N ILE A 35 16.32 -8.20 1.04
CA ILE A 35 16.36 -9.65 0.76
C ILE A 35 15.78 -10.47 1.93
N GLY A 36 15.97 -10.03 3.17
CA GLY A 36 15.51 -10.76 4.35
C GLY A 36 14.05 -10.50 4.74
N THR A 37 13.53 -9.30 4.50
CA THR A 37 12.23 -8.85 5.04
C THR A 37 11.34 -8.11 4.03
N ASP A 38 11.78 -7.99 2.78
CA ASP A 38 11.14 -7.18 1.74
C ASP A 38 10.97 -5.70 2.14
N LYS A 39 11.80 -5.21 3.07
CA LYS A 39 11.74 -3.84 3.61
C LYS A 39 13.10 -3.18 3.58
N THR A 40 13.13 -1.92 3.17
CA THR A 40 14.27 -1.04 3.40
C THR A 40 14.37 -0.66 4.88
N LEU A 41 15.50 -0.12 5.33
CA LEU A 41 15.65 0.42 6.69
C LEU A 41 14.65 1.54 6.94
N ALA A 42 14.39 2.37 5.93
CA ALA A 42 13.35 3.40 5.98
C ALA A 42 11.95 2.79 6.17
N ASP A 43 11.64 1.71 5.45
CA ASP A 43 10.35 1.02 5.59
C ASP A 43 10.16 0.42 6.99
N HIS A 44 11.23 -0.10 7.61
CA HIS A 44 11.21 -0.54 9.00
C HIS A 44 10.90 0.61 9.97
N TYR A 45 11.54 1.76 9.79
CA TYR A 45 11.25 2.95 10.60
C TYR A 45 9.81 3.42 10.42
N VAL A 46 9.32 3.52 9.19
CA VAL A 46 7.94 3.94 8.90
C VAL A 46 6.94 2.93 9.47
N SER A 47 7.19 1.63 9.29
CA SER A 47 6.33 0.59 9.86
C SER A 47 6.25 0.69 11.38
N PHE A 48 7.39 0.93 12.05
CA PHE A 48 7.43 1.10 13.49
C PHE A 48 6.70 2.38 13.95
N ALA A 49 6.92 3.50 13.27
CA ALA A 49 6.34 4.78 13.64
C ALA A 49 4.82 4.85 13.40
N THR A 50 4.34 4.19 12.35
CA THR A 50 2.91 4.20 11.98
C THR A 50 2.12 3.03 12.56
N GLY A 51 2.80 1.98 13.04
CA GLY A 51 2.17 0.72 13.45
C GLY A 51 1.60 -0.09 12.28
N LYS A 52 1.93 0.27 11.05
CA LYS A 52 1.49 -0.38 9.81
C LYS A 52 2.57 -1.26 9.20
N ASN A 53 2.20 -2.21 8.37
CA ASN A 53 3.14 -3.03 7.62
C ASN A 53 3.48 -2.38 6.26
N CYS A 54 4.48 -1.50 6.24
CA CYS A 54 4.84 -0.74 5.04
C CYS A 54 6.12 -1.26 4.37
N SER A 55 6.15 -1.28 3.03
CA SER A 55 7.27 -1.77 2.21
C SER A 55 7.35 -1.07 0.85
N THR A 56 8.56 -0.62 0.48
CA THR A 56 8.86 -0.07 -0.84
C THR A 56 8.84 -1.17 -1.91
N VAL A 57 9.25 -2.40 -1.58
CA VAL A 57 9.20 -3.55 -2.50
C VAL A 57 7.76 -3.84 -2.91
N ARG A 58 6.84 -3.84 -1.92
CA ARG A 58 5.40 -4.01 -2.15
C ARG A 58 4.85 -2.95 -3.10
N LYS A 59 5.23 -1.68 -2.89
CA LYS A 59 4.86 -0.58 -3.79
C LYS A 59 5.37 -0.78 -5.22
N ASN A 60 6.57 -1.33 -5.38
CA ASN A 60 7.16 -1.58 -6.71
C ASN A 60 6.45 -2.68 -7.50
N ILE A 61 5.81 -3.65 -6.83
CA ILE A 61 5.00 -4.69 -7.49
C ILE A 61 3.53 -4.27 -7.72
N GLY A 62 3.23 -2.97 -7.58
CA GLY A 62 1.92 -2.40 -7.89
C GLY A 62 0.89 -2.47 -6.77
N LEU A 63 1.29 -2.87 -5.57
CA LEU A 63 0.44 -2.88 -4.38
C LEU A 63 0.56 -1.56 -3.61
N THR A 64 -0.32 -1.34 -2.65
CA THR A 64 -0.23 -0.19 -1.74
C THR A 64 1.05 -0.26 -0.88
N TYR A 65 1.54 0.91 -0.47
CA TYR A 65 2.78 1.01 0.30
C TYR A 65 2.69 0.31 1.66
N CYS A 66 1.57 0.50 2.37
CA CYS A 66 1.25 -0.22 3.59
C CYS A 66 0.14 -1.22 3.31
N GLU A 67 0.30 -2.44 3.81
CA GLU A 67 -0.63 -3.55 3.58
C GLU A 67 -2.08 -3.20 3.97
N GLU A 68 -2.24 -2.45 5.06
CA GLU A 68 -3.54 -2.04 5.60
C GLU A 68 -4.27 -1.00 4.74
N ASP A 69 -3.56 -0.35 3.81
CA ASP A 69 -4.15 0.63 2.91
C ASP A 69 -4.69 0.00 1.62
N GLU A 70 -4.51 -1.31 1.43
CA GLU A 70 -5.06 -2.03 0.29
C GLU A 70 -6.58 -2.01 0.33
N VAL A 71 -7.21 -1.43 -0.70
CA VAL A 71 -8.66 -1.42 -0.79
C VAL A 71 -9.11 -2.84 -1.12
N GLY A 72 -9.84 -3.47 -0.21
CA GLY A 72 -10.34 -4.83 -0.38
C GLY A 72 -11.20 -4.98 -1.64
N VAL A 73 -11.32 -6.22 -2.13
CA VAL A 73 -12.25 -6.55 -3.20
C VAL A 73 -13.66 -6.24 -2.70
N GLN A 74 -14.41 -5.43 -3.47
CA GLN A 74 -15.80 -5.15 -3.13
C GLN A 74 -16.59 -6.45 -3.17
N ASP A 75 -17.40 -6.71 -2.13
CA ASP A 75 -18.31 -7.85 -2.17
C ASP A 75 -19.31 -7.69 -3.32
N GLU A 76 -19.67 -8.80 -3.96
CA GLU A 76 -20.78 -8.80 -4.91
C GLU A 76 -22.10 -8.66 -4.15
N VAL A 77 -22.87 -7.62 -4.48
CA VAL A 77 -24.09 -7.28 -3.75
C VAL A 77 -25.30 -7.23 -4.68
N PHE A 78 -26.36 -7.94 -4.29
CA PHE A 78 -27.64 -7.98 -4.98
C PHE A 78 -28.70 -7.26 -4.15
N CYS A 79 -29.34 -6.24 -4.73
CA CYS A 79 -30.35 -5.43 -4.05
C CYS A 79 -31.76 -5.78 -4.54
N TYR A 80 -32.63 -6.16 -3.62
CA TYR A 80 -34.01 -6.59 -3.90
C TYR A 80 -35.03 -5.66 -3.25
N ARG A 81 -36.18 -5.49 -3.91
CA ARG A 81 -37.31 -4.76 -3.34
C ARG A 81 -38.00 -5.65 -2.30
N THR A 82 -38.06 -5.18 -1.06
CA THR A 82 -38.85 -5.83 0.00
C THR A 82 -40.09 -4.99 0.31
N LEU A 83 -40.96 -5.49 1.20
CA LEU A 83 -42.29 -4.91 1.48
C LEU A 83 -42.30 -3.44 1.96
N GLY A 84 -41.14 -2.86 2.29
CA GLY A 84 -41.05 -1.44 2.69
C GLY A 84 -39.72 -0.74 2.42
N ARG A 85 -38.70 -1.44 1.92
CA ARG A 85 -37.39 -0.88 1.59
C ARG A 85 -36.63 -1.76 0.61
N VAL A 86 -35.55 -1.21 0.05
CA VAL A 86 -34.56 -2.02 -0.66
C VAL A 86 -33.64 -2.65 0.38
N ASN A 87 -33.47 -3.98 0.35
CA ASN A 87 -32.46 -4.69 1.14
C ASN A 87 -31.44 -5.32 0.18
N CYS A 88 -30.18 -5.27 0.55
CA CYS A 88 -29.08 -5.79 -0.24
C CYS A 88 -28.39 -6.95 0.48
N TYR A 89 -28.02 -7.99 -0.28
CA TYR A 89 -27.45 -9.24 0.23
C TYR A 89 -26.24 -9.66 -0.60
N THR A 90 -25.34 -10.45 -0.01
CA THR A 90 -24.13 -10.99 -0.66
C THR A 90 -24.37 -12.34 -1.36
N VAL A 91 -25.60 -12.88 -1.27
CA VAL A 91 -25.99 -14.12 -1.93
C VAL A 91 -27.19 -13.86 -2.86
N PRO A 92 -27.23 -14.51 -4.03
CA PRO A 92 -28.35 -14.39 -4.95
C PRO A 92 -29.61 -15.04 -4.37
N ALA A 93 -30.78 -14.65 -4.88
CA ALA A 93 -32.06 -15.18 -4.42
C ALA A 93 -32.14 -16.73 -4.59
N PRO A 94 -32.53 -17.48 -3.54
CA PRO A 94 -32.42 -18.95 -3.51
C PRO A 94 -33.36 -19.71 -4.46
N HIS A 95 -34.40 -19.07 -5.01
CA HIS A 95 -35.41 -19.73 -5.85
C HIS A 95 -35.50 -19.19 -7.28
N GLY A 96 -34.43 -18.54 -7.76
CA GLY A 96 -34.48 -17.79 -9.02
C GLY A 96 -35.29 -16.50 -8.85
N GLU A 97 -34.87 -15.43 -9.52
CA GLU A 97 -35.51 -14.13 -9.40
C GLU A 97 -36.93 -14.17 -9.97
N SER A 98 -37.94 -14.32 -9.11
CA SER A 98 -39.33 -13.97 -9.49
C SER A 98 -39.55 -12.46 -9.48
N GLN A 99 -38.65 -11.72 -8.83
CA GLN A 99 -38.68 -10.26 -8.74
C GLN A 99 -37.37 -9.71 -9.29
N PRO A 100 -37.41 -8.76 -10.25
CA PRO A 100 -36.20 -8.16 -10.80
C PRO A 100 -35.41 -7.43 -9.71
N SER A 101 -34.10 -7.64 -9.67
CA SER A 101 -33.20 -6.88 -8.79
C SER A 101 -33.27 -5.38 -9.11
N VAL A 102 -33.23 -4.56 -8.06
CA VAL A 102 -33.23 -3.09 -8.19
C VAL A 102 -31.85 -2.60 -8.61
N GLY A 103 -30.81 -3.37 -8.27
CA GLY A 103 -29.45 -3.10 -8.66
C GLY A 103 -28.52 -4.25 -8.27
N HIS A 104 -27.40 -4.31 -8.97
CA HIS A 104 -26.32 -5.26 -8.76
C HIS A 104 -24.99 -4.51 -8.76
N ILE A 105 -24.20 -4.73 -7.72
CA ILE A 105 -22.83 -4.22 -7.63
C ILE A 105 -21.92 -5.44 -7.83
N PRO A 106 -21.27 -5.59 -8.99
CA PRO A 106 -20.36 -6.69 -9.21
C PRO A 106 -19.13 -6.55 -8.30
N ALA A 107 -18.51 -7.67 -7.93
CA ALA A 107 -17.28 -7.63 -7.13
C ALA A 107 -16.11 -6.88 -7.82
N SER A 108 -16.17 -6.76 -9.14
CA SER A 108 -15.22 -5.99 -9.94
C SER A 108 -15.50 -4.48 -9.96
N ALA A 109 -16.54 -4.02 -9.27
CA ALA A 109 -16.85 -2.60 -9.20
C ALA A 109 -15.71 -1.84 -8.50
N PRO A 110 -15.26 -0.68 -9.03
CA PRO A 110 -14.29 0.14 -8.35
C PRO A 110 -14.84 0.61 -7.00
N PRO A 111 -13.96 0.78 -5.99
CA PRO A 111 -14.40 1.24 -4.68
C PRO A 111 -15.06 2.62 -4.77
N PRO A 112 -16.10 2.90 -3.97
CA PRO A 112 -16.73 4.21 -3.93
C PRO A 112 -15.71 5.27 -3.55
N ARG A 113 -15.66 6.38 -4.31
CA ARG A 113 -14.79 7.53 -4.06
C ARG A 113 -15.37 8.48 -3.03
#